data_AF-A0A9D7X2B3-F1
#
_entry.id   AF-A0A9D7X2B3-F1
#
_cell.length_a   1.000
_cell.length_b   1.000
_cell.length_c   1.000
_cell.angle_alpha   90.00
_cell.angle_beta   90.00
_cell.angle_gamma   90.00
#
_symmetry.space_group_name_H-M   'P 1'
#
loop_
_entity.id
_entity.type
_entity.pdbx_description
1 polymer ?
#
loop_
_entity_poly.entity_id
_entity_poly.type
_entity_poly.pdbx_seq_one_letter_code
_entity_poly.pdbx_strand_id
1 'polypeptide(L)'
;MSSTPRSPRKERILRFAHFLGGALIALHAFERWEHGHATYILFAIAAVLFLALAAFHHSIAQRYPWVDAVFIGIEALLSFTIMFEFFAVGKKGLPFMYLFAGCMQLWAVRVALRRSEQKRGSGHGTAS
;
A
#
# COMPACT_ATOMS: atom_id res chain seq x y z
N MET A 1 11.72 14.95 22.66
CA MET A 1 12.10 15.50 21.34
C MET A 1 10.85 15.62 20.49
N SER A 2 10.54 16.83 20.03
CA SER A 2 9.31 17.18 19.31
C SER A 2 9.14 16.30 18.07
N SER A 3 7.98 15.64 17.95
CA SER A 3 7.49 15.12 16.67
C SER A 3 7.35 16.31 15.72
N THR A 4 8.38 16.58 14.92
CA THR A 4 8.31 17.69 13.95
C THR A 4 7.12 17.41 13.06
N PRO A 5 6.07 18.27 13.07
CA PRO A 5 4.91 18.05 12.23
C PRO A 5 5.39 17.90 10.78
N ARG A 6 4.93 16.85 10.08
CA ARG A 6 5.25 16.70 8.65
C ARG A 6 4.83 18.01 7.98
N SER A 7 5.70 18.59 7.16
CA SER A 7 5.35 19.84 6.49
C SER A 7 4.06 19.64 5.68
N PRO A 8 3.15 20.65 5.62
CA PRO A 8 1.88 20.53 4.91
C PRO A 8 2.05 20.05 3.45
N ARG A 9 3.17 20.43 2.82
CA ARG A 9 3.57 19.98 1.48
C ARG A 9 3.81 18.46 1.42
N LYS A 10 4.58 17.90 2.37
CA LYS A 10 4.86 16.45 2.42
C LYS A 10 3.58 15.66 2.63
N GLU A 11 2.68 16.16 3.47
CA GLU A 11 1.41 15.51 3.73
C GLU A 11 0.51 15.48 2.48
N ARG A 12 0.40 16.61 1.76
CA ARG A 12 -0.36 16.67 0.51
C ARG A 12 0.15 15.70 -0.55
N ILE A 13 1.48 15.57 -0.66
CA ILE A 13 2.12 14.62 -1.59
C ILE A 13 1.80 13.18 -1.22
N LEU A 14 1.87 12.81 0.07
CA LEU A 14 1.55 11.45 0.51
C LEU A 14 0.08 11.11 0.26
N ARG A 15 -0.83 12.04 0.59
CA ARG A 15 -2.24 11.85 0.30
C ARG A 15 -2.49 11.67 -1.20
N PHE A 16 -1.87 12.52 -2.03
CA PHE A 16 -1.96 12.38 -3.49
C PHE A 16 -1.42 11.03 -3.99
N ALA A 17 -0.28 10.58 -3.46
CA ALA A 17 0.30 9.29 -3.82
C ALA A 17 -0.64 8.12 -3.49
N HIS A 18 -1.32 8.14 -2.33
CA HIS A 18 -2.30 7.11 -1.99
C HIS A 18 -3.56 7.16 -2.87
N PHE A 19 -4.06 8.36 -3.20
CA PHE A 19 -5.17 8.48 -4.15
C PHE A 19 -4.80 7.98 -5.54
N LEU A 20 -3.59 8.31 -6.02
CA LEU A 20 -3.08 7.84 -7.30
C LEU A 20 -2.91 6.31 -7.30
N GLY A 21 -2.37 5.74 -6.22
CA GLY A 21 -2.26 4.28 -6.04
C GLY A 21 -3.64 3.60 -6.10
N GLY A 22 -4.63 4.13 -5.38
CA GLY A 22 -6.00 3.62 -5.43
C GLY A 22 -6.63 3.71 -6.83
N ALA A 23 -6.39 4.81 -7.55
CA ALA A 23 -6.84 4.97 -8.93
C ALA A 23 -6.17 3.98 -9.90
N LEU A 24 -4.87 3.69 -9.74
CA LEU A 24 -4.16 2.69 -10.54
C LEU A 24 -4.68 1.26 -10.27
N ILE A 25 -5.00 0.94 -9.01
CA ILE A 25 -5.61 -0.35 -8.67
C ILE A 25 -7.01 -0.47 -9.32
N ALA A 26 -7.79 0.62 -9.32
CA ALA A 26 -9.09 0.66 -9.99
C ALA A 26 -8.97 0.48 -11.51
N LEU A 27 -7.96 1.13 -12.12
CA LEU A 27 -7.66 0.95 -13.54
C LEU A 27 -7.30 -0.51 -13.85
N HIS A 28 -6.48 -1.15 -13.03
CA HIS A 28 -6.21 -2.59 -13.17
C HIS A 28 -7.48 -3.44 -13.00
N ALA A 29 -8.39 -3.10 -12.09
CA ALA A 29 -9.67 -3.79 -11.98
C ALA A 29 -10.45 -3.72 -13.30
N PHE A 30 -10.50 -2.53 -13.92
CA PHE A 30 -11.16 -2.31 -15.20
C PHE A 30 -10.49 -3.09 -16.34
N GLU A 31 -9.17 -3.02 -16.46
CA GLU A 31 -8.41 -3.78 -17.47
C GLU A 31 -8.67 -5.29 -17.33
N ARG A 32 -8.68 -5.82 -16.09
CA ARG A 32 -8.94 -7.25 -15.85
C ARG A 32 -10.36 -7.66 -16.23
N TRP A 33 -11.33 -6.79 -15.97
CA TRP A 33 -12.71 -7.01 -16.37
C TRP A 33 -12.85 -7.07 -17.91
N GLU A 34 -12.23 -6.15 -18.64
CA GLU A 34 -12.24 -6.15 -20.11
C GLU A 34 -11.62 -7.42 -20.72
N HIS A 35 -10.60 -7.97 -20.08
CA HIS A 35 -9.93 -9.19 -20.53
C HIS A 35 -10.58 -10.48 -19.99
N GLY A 36 -11.68 -10.39 -19.25
CA GLY A 36 -12.41 -11.55 -18.71
C GLY A 36 -11.69 -12.29 -17.57
N HIS A 37 -10.74 -11.65 -16.89
CA HIS A 37 -10.02 -12.24 -15.75
C HIS A 37 -10.82 -12.09 -14.47
N ALA A 38 -11.23 -13.20 -13.82
CA ALA A 38 -12.03 -13.20 -12.59
C ALA A 38 -11.39 -12.42 -11.40
N THR A 39 -10.09 -12.18 -11.44
CA THR A 39 -9.37 -11.36 -10.45
C THR A 39 -9.78 -9.89 -10.46
N TYR A 40 -10.54 -9.41 -11.46
CA TYR A 40 -11.07 -8.04 -11.49
C TYR A 40 -11.83 -7.70 -10.20
N ILE A 41 -12.54 -8.66 -9.60
CA ILE A 41 -13.28 -8.47 -8.34
C ILE A 41 -12.31 -8.18 -7.19
N LEU A 42 -11.19 -8.91 -7.12
CA LEU A 42 -10.16 -8.70 -6.10
C LEU A 42 -9.57 -7.28 -6.24
N PHE A 43 -9.23 -6.87 -7.46
CA PHE A 43 -8.71 -5.53 -7.72
C PHE A 43 -9.73 -4.43 -7.42
N ALA A 44 -11.02 -4.64 -7.75
CA ALA A 44 -12.07 -3.69 -7.46
C ALA A 44 -12.26 -3.51 -5.94
N ILE A 45 -12.32 -4.60 -5.19
CA ILE A 45 -12.40 -4.56 -3.72
C ILE A 45 -11.17 -3.87 -3.14
N ALA A 46 -9.97 -4.22 -3.63
CA ALA A 46 -8.73 -3.60 -3.19
C ALA A 46 -8.73 -2.08 -3.47
N ALA A 47 -9.19 -1.64 -4.65
CA ALA A 47 -9.31 -0.23 -4.99
C ALA A 47 -10.25 0.52 -4.04
N VAL A 48 -11.43 -0.04 -3.76
CA VAL A 48 -12.40 0.56 -2.82
C VAL A 48 -11.80 0.68 -1.43
N LEU A 49 -11.18 -0.39 -0.92
CA LEU A 49 -10.52 -0.38 0.39
C LEU A 49 -9.36 0.61 0.44
N PHE A 50 -8.52 0.64 -0.59
CA PHE A 50 -7.35 1.52 -0.67
C PHE A 50 -7.79 2.98 -0.72
N LEU A 51 -8.79 3.33 -1.53
CA LEU A 51 -9.34 4.70 -1.60
C LEU A 51 -10.03 5.12 -0.30
N ALA A 52 -10.77 4.22 0.33
CA ALA A 52 -11.38 4.47 1.63
C ALA A 52 -10.29 4.75 2.69
N LEU A 53 -9.25 3.91 2.78
CA LEU A 53 -8.12 4.14 3.67
C LEU A 53 -7.39 5.45 3.33
N ALA A 54 -7.22 5.78 2.04
CA ALA A 54 -6.56 7.00 1.60
C ALA A 54 -7.33 8.27 2.03
N ALA A 55 -8.66 8.23 1.95
CA ALA A 55 -9.53 9.34 2.37
C ALA A 55 -9.39 9.63 3.88
N PHE A 56 -9.34 8.58 4.70
CA PHE A 56 -9.22 8.69 6.17
C PHE A 56 -7.78 8.58 6.68
N HIS A 57 -6.79 8.52 5.79
CA HIS A 57 -5.39 8.22 6.13
C HIS A 57 -4.84 9.15 7.21
N HIS A 58 -5.12 10.45 7.12
CA HIS A 58 -4.61 11.43 8.09
C HIS A 58 -5.11 11.13 9.51
N SER A 59 -6.42 10.98 9.67
CA SER A 59 -7.05 10.70 10.97
C SER A 59 -6.59 9.35 11.54
N ILE A 60 -6.45 8.35 10.67
CA ILE A 60 -6.04 7.00 11.08
C ILE A 60 -4.54 6.99 11.45
N ALA A 61 -3.67 7.61 10.65
CA ALA A 61 -2.22 7.59 10.84
C ALA A 61 -1.77 8.30 12.12
N GLN A 62 -2.56 9.27 12.62
CA GLN A 62 -2.31 9.89 13.93
C GLN A 62 -2.40 8.86 15.08
N ARG A 63 -3.34 7.91 15.01
CA ARG A 63 -3.57 6.90 16.06
C ARG A 63 -2.84 5.58 15.78
N TYR A 64 -2.65 5.26 14.50
CA TYR A 64 -2.15 3.99 14.01
C TYR A 64 -1.05 4.23 12.98
N PRO A 65 0.21 4.48 13.41
CA PRO A 65 1.31 4.80 12.48
C PRO A 65 1.66 3.65 11.53
N TRP A 66 1.24 2.42 11.84
CA TRP A 66 1.43 1.23 11.00
C TRP A 66 0.53 1.21 9.76
N VAL A 67 -0.43 2.12 9.61
CA VAL A 67 -1.31 2.16 8.43
C VAL A 67 -0.56 2.45 7.13
N ASP A 68 0.54 3.19 7.17
CA ASP A 68 1.45 3.35 6.02
C ASP A 68 1.94 1.96 5.52
N ALA A 69 2.16 1.00 6.42
CA ALA A 69 2.58 -0.35 6.07
C ALA A 69 1.44 -1.21 5.48
N VAL A 70 0.19 -0.90 5.79
CA VAL A 70 -0.99 -1.61 5.25
C VAL A 70 -1.14 -1.36 3.77
N PHE A 71 -1.01 -0.11 3.33
CA PHE A 71 -1.07 0.23 1.90
C PHE A 71 -0.03 -0.56 1.11
N ILE A 72 1.21 -0.56 1.58
CA ILE A 72 2.31 -1.29 0.93
C ILE A 72 2.03 -2.81 0.94
N GLY A 73 1.45 -3.33 2.02
CA GLY A 73 1.05 -4.74 2.10
C GLY A 73 -0.04 -5.12 1.09
N ILE A 74 -1.03 -4.24 0.88
CA ILE A 74 -2.07 -4.43 -0.16
C ILE A 74 -1.40 -4.45 -1.54
N GLU A 75 -0.52 -3.50 -1.84
CA GLU A 75 0.17 -3.49 -3.13
C GLU A 75 1.04 -4.73 -3.34
N ALA A 76 1.73 -5.21 -2.30
CA ALA A 76 2.52 -6.46 -2.37
C ALA A 76 1.63 -7.66 -2.74
N LEU A 77 0.47 -7.79 -2.12
CA LEU A 77 -0.49 -8.85 -2.40
C LEU A 77 -1.01 -8.78 -3.85
N LEU A 78 -1.33 -7.58 -4.33
CA LEU A 78 -1.75 -7.37 -5.71
C LEU A 78 -0.62 -7.68 -6.71
N SER A 79 0.63 -7.32 -6.39
CA SER A 79 1.79 -7.69 -7.20
C SER A 79 1.92 -9.21 -7.35
N PHE A 80 1.80 -9.97 -6.25
CA PHE A 80 1.84 -11.44 -6.34
C PHE A 80 0.65 -12.03 -7.09
N THR A 81 -0.53 -11.40 -7.00
CA THR A 81 -1.70 -11.81 -7.78
C THR A 81 -1.41 -11.66 -9.28
N ILE A 82 -0.88 -10.50 -9.70
CA ILE A 82 -0.53 -10.24 -11.11
C ILE A 82 0.56 -11.18 -11.58
N MET A 83 1.56 -11.45 -10.73
CA MET A 83 2.60 -12.43 -11.01
C MET A 83 1.99 -13.79 -11.33
N PHE A 84 1.10 -14.29 -10.47
CA PHE A 84 0.49 -15.61 -10.63
C PHE A 84 -0.33 -15.70 -11.92
N GLU A 85 -1.09 -14.65 -12.25
CA GLU A 85 -1.83 -14.61 -13.51
C GLU A 85 -0.92 -14.61 -14.74
N PHE A 86 0.13 -13.78 -14.74
CA PHE A 86 1.08 -13.77 -15.86
C PHE A 86 1.83 -15.09 -16.00
N PHE A 87 2.10 -15.76 -14.88
CA PHE A 87 2.70 -17.09 -14.88
C PHE A 87 1.73 -18.13 -15.45
N ALA A 88 0.45 -18.09 -15.07
CA ALA A 88 -0.59 -18.98 -15.56
C ALA A 88 -0.83 -18.85 -17.08
N VAL A 89 -0.69 -17.64 -17.64
CA VAL A 89 -0.76 -17.41 -19.10
C VAL A 89 0.59 -17.61 -19.83
N GLY A 90 1.61 -18.13 -19.15
CA GLY A 90 2.89 -18.52 -19.76
C GLY A 90 3.84 -17.36 -20.11
N LYS A 91 3.63 -16.16 -19.57
CA LYS A 91 4.55 -15.03 -19.78
C LYS A 91 5.84 -15.27 -19.01
N LYS A 92 6.99 -15.16 -19.66
CA LYS A 92 8.29 -15.53 -19.04
C LYS A 92 8.99 -14.41 -18.28
N GLY A 93 8.78 -13.14 -18.65
CA GLY A 93 9.47 -11.99 -18.01
C GLY A 93 8.65 -11.27 -16.95
N LEU A 94 7.37 -11.00 -17.25
CA LEU A 94 6.49 -10.22 -16.39
C LEU A 94 6.33 -10.80 -14.97
N PRO A 95 6.15 -12.12 -14.77
CA PRO A 95 6.02 -12.66 -13.42
C PRO A 95 7.20 -12.31 -12.52
N PHE A 96 8.44 -12.39 -13.02
CA PHE A 96 9.63 -12.10 -12.21
C PHE A 96 9.71 -10.62 -11.82
N MET A 97 9.25 -9.71 -12.67
CA MET A 97 9.16 -8.28 -12.33
C MET A 97 8.19 -8.05 -11.18
N TYR A 98 7.02 -8.70 -11.21
CA TYR A 98 6.02 -8.59 -10.15
C TYR A 98 6.42 -9.34 -8.88
N LEU A 99 7.14 -10.46 -9.00
CA LEU A 99 7.76 -11.15 -7.86
C LEU A 99 8.74 -10.21 -7.15
N PHE A 100 9.64 -9.58 -7.91
CA PHE A 100 10.61 -8.64 -7.39
C PHE A 100 9.92 -7.44 -6.73
N ALA A 101 8.91 -6.85 -7.38
CA ALA A 101 8.13 -5.75 -6.82
C ALA A 101 7.45 -6.15 -5.50
N GLY A 102 6.77 -7.31 -5.47
CA GLY A 102 6.12 -7.83 -4.26
C GLY A 102 7.12 -8.06 -3.12
N CYS A 103 8.29 -8.64 -3.40
CA CYS A 103 9.35 -8.82 -2.41
C CYS A 103 9.89 -7.48 -1.86
N MET A 104 10.12 -6.49 -2.74
CA MET A 104 10.55 -5.16 -2.33
C MET A 104 9.50 -4.43 -1.50
N GLN A 105 8.22 -4.61 -1.83
CA GLN A 105 7.10 -4.08 -1.06
C GLN A 105 7.01 -4.75 0.31
N LEU A 106 7.15 -6.08 0.42
CA LEU A 106 7.21 -6.77 1.71
C LEU A 106 8.39 -6.30 2.57
N TRP A 107 9.56 -6.04 1.97
CA TRP A 107 10.67 -5.43 2.68
C TRP A 107 10.31 -4.03 3.19
N ALA A 108 9.67 -3.20 2.36
CA ALA A 108 9.20 -1.88 2.74
C ALA A 108 8.15 -1.92 3.87
N VAL A 109 7.27 -2.92 3.91
CA VAL A 109 6.35 -3.17 5.04
C VAL A 109 7.14 -3.37 6.33
N ARG A 110 8.15 -4.26 6.33
CA ARG A 110 9.00 -4.50 7.51
C ARG A 110 9.68 -3.23 7.99
N VAL A 111 10.21 -2.42 7.07
CA VAL A 111 10.84 -1.14 7.40
C VAL A 111 9.83 -0.14 7.97
N ALA A 112 8.62 -0.06 7.39
CA ALA A 112 7.56 0.82 7.86
C ALA A 112 7.04 0.45 9.25
N LEU A 113 6.89 -0.85 9.54
CA LEU A 113 6.50 -1.34 10.86
C LEU A 113 7.54 -1.00 11.93
N ARG A 114 8.83 -1.26 11.68
CA ARG A 114 9.92 -0.91 12.61
C ARG A 114 9.96 0.58 12.93
N ARG A 115 9.75 1.43 11.93
CA ARG A 115 9.66 2.90 12.12
C ARG A 115 8.44 3.30 12.95
N SER A 116 7.36 2.56 12.85
CA SER A 116 6.11 2.80 13.59
C SER A 116 6.24 2.40 15.06
N GLU A 117 6.96 1.30 15.35
CA GLU A 117 7.28 0.86 16.71
C GLU A 117 8.16 1.88 17.45
N GLN A 118 9.19 2.40 16.78
CA GLN A 118 10.08 3.41 17.36
C GLN A 118 9.30 4.67 17.80
N LYS A 119 8.34 5.12 16.98
CA LYS A 119 7.46 6.25 17.33
C LYS A 119 6.57 5.98 18.54
N ARG A 120 6.14 4.72 18.75
CA ARG A 120 5.35 4.32 19.92
C ARG A 120 6.20 4.25 21.19
N GLY A 121 7.40 3.67 21.11
CA GLY A 121 8.32 3.52 22.26
C GLY A 121 8.82 4.86 22.82
N SER A 122 9.02 5.87 21.97
CA SER A 122 9.46 7.21 22.42
C SER A 122 8.36 8.04 23.10
N GLY A 123 7.10 7.61 23.07
CA GLY A 123 5.96 8.33 23.66
C GLY A 123 5.59 7.91 25.08
N HIS A 124 6.21 6.87 25.64
CA HIS A 124 5.90 6.33 26.98
C HIS A 124 6.94 6.64 28.06
N GLY A 125 7.98 7.43 27.74
CA GLY A 125 9.12 7.70 28.64
C GLY A 125 9.09 9.03 29.39
N THR A 126 7.99 9.79 29.38
CA THR A 126 7.89 11.10 30.09
C THR A 126 6.60 11.22 30.90
N ALA A 127 6.28 10.17 31.65
CA ALA A 127 5.30 10.23 32.72
C ALA A 127 5.93 9.60 33.97
N SER A 128 6.87 10.30 34.57
CA SER A 128 7.41 10.03 35.89
C SER A 128 7.77 11.36 36.52
#